data_AF-A0A424NEV4-F1
#
_entry.id   AF-A0A424NEV4-F1
#
_cell.length_a   1.000
_cell.length_b   1.000
_cell.length_c   1.000
_cell.angle_alpha   90.00
_cell.angle_beta   90.00
_cell.angle_gamma   90.00
#
_symmetry.space_group_name_H-M   'P 1'
#
loop_
_entity.id
_entity.type
_entity.pdbx_description
1 polymer ?
#
loop_
_entity_poly.entity_id
_entity_poly.type
_entity_poly.pdbx_seq_one_letter_code
_entity_poly.pdbx_strand_id
1 'polypeptide(L)' 'MKSMTILGMIGPWQVVLIVLVVLILFGGKKIPELMKGLGKGMKEFKDATKEIDKDKEKS' A
#
# COMPACT_ATOMS: atom_id res chain seq x y z
N MET A 1 -27.86 13.14 13.77
CA MET A 1 -27.15 12.41 14.84
C MET A 1 -26.81 10.94 14.51
N LYS A 2 -26.93 10.47 13.27
CA LYS A 2 -26.59 9.08 12.87
C LYS A 2 -25.31 8.98 12.02
N SER A 3 -24.86 10.10 11.45
CA SER A 3 -23.66 10.18 10.60
C SER A 3 -22.36 10.36 11.38
N MET A 4 -22.41 10.97 12.58
CA MET A 4 -21.23 11.15 13.45
C MET A 4 -20.71 9.81 13.97
N THR A 5 -21.60 8.85 14.19
CA THR A 5 -21.27 7.48 14.54
C THR A 5 -20.63 6.73 13.37
N ILE A 6 -20.90 7.04 12.11
CA ILE A 6 -20.22 6.35 10.99
C ILE A 6 -18.75 6.79 10.88
N LEU A 7 -18.43 8.06 11.13
CA LEU A 7 -17.06 8.58 11.11
C LEU A 7 -16.31 8.33 12.43
N GLY A 8 -17.00 8.30 13.56
CA GLY A 8 -16.43 8.00 14.89
C GLY A 8 -16.46 6.52 15.31
N MET A 9 -17.24 5.66 14.61
CA MET A 9 -17.30 4.21 14.82
C MET A 9 -16.63 3.40 13.72
N ILE A 10 -15.85 3.98 12.78
CA ILE A 10 -14.76 3.17 12.19
C ILE A 10 -13.69 3.08 13.27
N GLY A 11 -14.03 2.36 14.34
CA GLY A 11 -13.14 2.09 15.44
C GLY A 11 -12.08 1.11 14.98
N PRO A 12 -11.00 0.96 15.77
CA PRO A 12 -9.97 -0.04 15.51
C PRO A 12 -10.57 -1.43 15.27
N TRP A 13 -11.70 -1.73 15.92
CA TRP A 13 -12.38 -3.03 15.83
C TRP A 13 -12.94 -3.35 14.44
N GLN A 14 -13.59 -2.40 13.76
CA GLN A 14 -14.11 -2.61 12.41
C GLN A 14 -12.99 -2.75 11.39
N VAL A 15 -11.93 -1.96 11.54
CA VAL A 15 -10.73 -2.06 10.69
C VAL A 15 -10.09 -3.43 10.85
N VAL A 16 -9.95 -3.93 12.08
CA VAL A 16 -9.43 -5.28 12.35
C VAL A 16 -10.29 -6.36 11.71
N LEU A 17 -11.62 -6.25 11.77
CA LEU A 17 -12.54 -7.17 11.11
C LEU A 17 -12.37 -7.19 9.58
N ILE A 18 -12.26 -6.02 8.95
CA ILE A 18 -12.02 -5.89 7.51
C ILE A 18 -10.68 -6.52 7.13
N VAL A 19 -9.62 -6.18 7.88
CA VAL A 19 -8.27 -6.74 7.69
C VAL A 19 -8.30 -8.26 7.83
N LEU A 20 -9.04 -8.80 8.81
CA LEU A 20 -9.19 -10.23 9.02
C LEU A 20 -9.88 -10.92 7.83
N VAL A 21 -10.97 -10.35 7.32
CA VAL A 21 -11.66 -10.87 6.13
C VAL A 21 -10.73 -10.85 4.91
N VAL A 22 -10.01 -9.75 4.68
CA VAL A 22 -9.02 -9.65 3.60
C VAL A 22 -7.90 -10.68 3.78
N LEU A 23 -7.42 -10.90 5.00
CA LEU A 23 -6.42 -11.92 5.33
C LEU A 23 -6.92 -13.34 5.05
N ILE A 24 -8.20 -13.64 5.25
CA ILE A 24 -8.79 -14.95 4.94
C ILE A 24 -8.92 -15.13 3.43
N LEU A 25 -9.39 -14.11 2.70
CA LEU A 25 -9.60 -14.18 1.26
C LEU A 25 -8.28 -14.24 0.47
N PHE A 26 -7.31 -13.40 0.84
CA PHE A 26 -6.04 -13.31 0.13
C PHE A 26 -4.95 -14.19 0.77
N GLY A 27 -5.10 -14.57 2.03
CA GLY A 27 -4.06 -15.24 2.81
C GLY A 27 -3.05 -14.24 3.39
N GLY A 28 -2.66 -14.43 4.65
CA GLY A 28 -1.73 -13.52 5.34
C GLY A 28 -0.35 -13.38 4.71
N LYS A 29 0.02 -14.27 3.79
CA LYS A 29 1.29 -14.22 3.04
C LYS A 29 1.21 -13.42 1.74
N LYS A 30 0.03 -13.26 1.12
CA LYS A 30 -0.07 -12.57 -0.18
C LYS A 30 0.07 -11.06 -0.08
N ILE A 31 -0.49 -10.44 0.97
CA ILE A 31 -0.34 -8.99 1.22
C ILE A 31 1.16 -8.58 1.28
N PRO A 32 2.01 -9.20 2.12
CA PRO A 32 3.43 -8.84 2.19
C PRO A 32 4.22 -9.23 0.94
N GLU A 33 3.82 -10.30 0.24
CA GLU A 33 4.44 -10.69 -1.04
C GLU A 33 4.16 -9.67 -2.14
N LEU A 34 2.91 -9.19 -2.26
CA LEU A 34 2.53 -8.12 -3.17
C LEU A 34 3.23 -6.80 -2.81
N MET A 35 3.31 -6.45 -1.52
CA MET A 35 4.06 -5.26 -1.08
C MET A 35 5.55 -5.36 -1.41
N LYS A 36 6.18 -6.53 -1.26
CA LYS A 36 7.58 -6.74 -1.64
C LYS A 36 7.78 -6.62 -3.15
N GLY A 37 6.87 -7.17 -3.96
CA GLY A 37 6.90 -7.05 -5.42
C GLY A 37 6.74 -5.60 -5.88
N LEU A 38 5.71 -4.91 -5.37
CA LEU A 38 5.47 -3.48 -5.63
C LEU A 38 6.62 -2.61 -5.16
N GLY A 39 7.20 -2.90 -3.98
CA GLY A 39 8.32 -2.15 -3.42
C GLY A 39 9.59 -2.28 -4.27
N LYS A 40 9.88 -3.47 -4.80
CA LYS A 40 10.98 -3.67 -5.76
C LYS A 40 10.74 -2.91 -7.06
N GLY A 41 9.55 -3.04 -7.65
CA GLY A 41 9.21 -2.33 -8.89
C GLY A 41 9.25 -0.81 -8.74
N MET A 42 8.73 -0.27 -7.62
CA MET A 42 8.80 1.16 -7.32
C MET A 42 10.25 1.65 -7.16
N LYS A 43 11.13 0.82 -6.57
CA LYS A 43 12.54 1.14 -6.41
C LYS A 43 13.25 1.18 -7.77
N GLU A 44 13.09 0.14 -8.58
CA GLU A 44 13.66 0.07 -9.93
C GLU A 44 13.16 1.24 -10.81
N PHE A 45 11.87 1.55 -10.74
CA PHE A 45 11.29 2.69 -11.46
C PHE A 45 11.92 4.03 -11.04
N LYS A 46 12.12 4.23 -9.73
CA LYS A 46 12.75 5.43 -9.18
C LYS A 46 14.22 5.55 -9.56
N ASP A 47 14.95 4.44 -9.53
CA ASP A 47 16.37 4.40 -9.89
C ASP A 47 16.55 4.71 -11.38
N ALA A 48 15.75 4.09 -12.26
CA ALA A 48 15.77 4.39 -13.70
C ALA A 48 15.41 5.86 -14.00
N THR A 49 14.41 6.42 -13.31
CA THR A 49 14.04 7.84 -13.46
C THR A 49 15.20 8.76 -13.06
N LYS A 50 15.92 8.44 -11.97
CA LYS A 50 17.09 9.21 -11.53
C LYS A 50 18.26 9.16 -12.50
N GLU A 51 18.49 8.03 -13.16
CA GLU A 51 19.54 7.93 -14.19
C GLU A 51 19.21 8.82 -15.39
N ILE A 52 17.95 8.78 -15.85
CA ILE A 52 17.48 9.64 -16.94
C ILE A 52 17.64 11.13 -16.59
N ASP A 53 17.30 11.54 -15.36
CA ASP A 53 17.45 12.93 -14.92
C ASP A 53 18.93 13.37 -14.90
N LYS A 54 19.84 12.49 -14.47
CA LYS A 54 21.29 12.77 -14.46
C LYS A 54 21.89 12.90 -15.85
N ASP A 55 21.44 12.07 -16.79
CA ASP A 55 21.92 12.12 -18.18
C ASP A 55 21.46 13.40 -18.89
N LYS A 56 20.29 13.93 -18.51
CA LYS A 56 19.78 15.22 -19.01
C LYS A 56 20.52 16.44 -18.47
N GLU A 57 21.10 16.36 -17.28
CA GLU A 57 21.88 17.47 -16.68
C GLU A 57 23.32 17.53 -17.21
N LYS A 58 23.80 16.44 -17.85
CA LYS A 58 25.16 16.31 -18.38
C LYS A 58 25.32 16.64 -19.86
N SER A 59 24.22 16.95 -20.56
CA SER A 59 24.17 17.37 -21.98
C SER A 59 23.81 18.85 -22.09
#